data_AF-A0A7C2TJM6-F1
#
_entry.id   AF-A0A7C2TJM6-F1
#
_cell.length_a   1.000
_cell.length_b   1.000
_cell.length_c   1.000
_cell.angle_alpha   90.00
_cell.angle_beta   90.00
_cell.angle_gamma   90.00
#
_symmetry.space_group_name_H-M   'P 1'
#
loop_
_entity.id
_entity.type
_entity.pdbx_description
1 polymer ?
#
loop_
_entity_poly.entity_id
_entity_poly.type
_entity_poly.pdbx_seq_one_letter_code
_entity_poly.pdbx_strand_id
1 'polypeptide(L)' 'PNTIIKLKGKGLQRQNSWGRGDQYVRLVVDIPKKLSKHQKKLLEEFKDLLD' A
#
# COMPACT_ATOMS: atom_id res chain seq x y z
N PRO A 1 -2.63 -1.76 -7.96
CA PRO A 1 -3.53 -1.91 -6.77
C PRO A 1 -3.79 -3.39 -6.48
N ASN A 2 -3.69 -3.81 -5.21
CA ASN A 2 -3.72 -5.20 -4.69
C ASN A 2 -2.36 -5.86 -4.42
N THR A 3 -1.29 -5.07 -4.25
CA THR A 3 -0.01 -5.60 -3.79
C THR A 3 -0.13 -6.12 -2.35
N ILE A 4 0.24 -7.37 -2.14
CA ILE A 4 0.38 -7.97 -0.81
C ILE A 4 1.88 -8.07 -0.50
N ILE A 5 2.29 -7.50 0.64
CA ILE A 5 3.67 -7.57 1.12
C ILE A 5 3.75 -8.58 2.25
N LYS A 6 4.74 -9.47 2.18
CA LYS A 6 5.05 -10.46 3.21
C LYS A 6 6.14 -9.94 4.15
N LEU A 7 5.82 -9.80 5.43
CA LEU A 7 6.76 -9.48 6.49
C LEU A 7 7.15 -10.76 7.23
N LYS A 8 8.36 -11.26 6.94
CA LYS A 8 8.86 -12.51 7.53
C LYS A 8 9.07 -12.37 9.04
N GLY A 9 8.55 -13.31 9.84
CA GLY A 9 8.73 -13.36 11.30
C GLY A 9 7.96 -12.30 12.11
N LYS A 10 7.11 -11.50 11.47
CA LYS A 10 6.28 -10.47 12.14
C LYS A 10 4.86 -10.95 12.46
N GLY A 11 4.52 -12.17 12.12
CA GLY A 11 3.26 -12.79 12.49
C GLY A 11 3.19 -13.20 13.95
N LEU A 12 2.15 -13.98 14.27
CA LEU A 12 1.88 -14.46 15.62
C LEU A 12 2.98 -15.37 16.13
N GLN A 13 3.21 -15.32 17.45
CA GLN A 13 4.10 -16.25 18.13
C GLN A 13 3.44 -17.62 18.19
N ARG A 14 4.20 -18.67 17.90
CA ARG A 14 3.70 -20.04 18.02
C ARG A 14 3.64 -20.44 19.49
N GLN A 15 2.54 -21.07 19.91
CA GLN A 15 2.49 -21.64 21.26
C GLN A 15 3.52 -22.76 21.38
N ASN A 16 4.21 -22.83 22.52
CA ASN A 16 5.24 -23.82 22.85
C ASN A 16 6.45 -23.86 21.89
N SER A 17 6.74 -22.77 21.15
CA SER A 17 7.91 -22.67 20.27
C SER A 17 8.47 -21.26 20.24
N TRP A 18 9.79 -21.14 19.99
CA TRP A 18 10.48 -19.87 19.83
C TRP A 18 10.20 -19.16 18.48
N GLY A 19 9.49 -19.83 17.56
CA GLY A 19 9.22 -19.31 16.21
C GLY A 19 8.04 -18.34 16.14
N ARG A 20 8.14 -17.37 15.21
CA ARG A 20 7.03 -16.50 14.81
C ARG A 20 6.60 -16.79 13.38
N GLY A 21 5.30 -16.65 13.10
CA GLY A 21 4.76 -16.69 11.75
C GLY A 21 5.10 -15.44 10.94
N ASP A 22 4.55 -15.35 9.73
CA ASP A 22 4.72 -14.21 8.85
C ASP A 22 3.44 -13.35 8.84
N GLN A 23 3.61 -12.03 8.68
CA GLN A 23 2.49 -11.10 8.56
C GLN A 23 2.31 -10.72 7.09
N TYR A 24 1.07 -10.79 6.60
CA TYR A 24 0.71 -10.36 5.25
C TYR A 24 -0.02 -9.02 5.33
N VAL A 25 0.54 -8.00 4.68
CA VAL A 25 -0.03 -6.65 4.65
C VAL A 25 -0.59 -6.39 3.25
N ARG A 26 -1.87 -6.05 3.16
CA ARG A 26 -2.51 -5.64 1.92
C ARG A 26 -2.41 -4.12 1.80
N LEU A 27 -1.77 -3.64 0.73
CA LEU A 27 -1.74 -2.21 0.44
C LEU A 27 -3.03 -1.79 -0.25
N VAL A 28 -3.78 -0.90 0.40
CA VAL A 28 -4.96 -0.25 -0.15
C VAL A 28 -4.59 1.17 -0.49
N VAL A 29 -4.56 1.49 -1.79
CA VAL A 29 -4.32 2.84 -2.27
C VAL A 29 -5.67 3.53 -2.35
N ASP A 30 -5.90 4.51 -1.49
CA ASP A 30 -7.09 5.37 -1.54
C ASP A 30 -6.82 6.58 -2.44
N ILE A 31 -7.64 6.74 -3.47
CA ILE A 31 -7.52 7.86 -4.41
C ILE A 31 -8.56 8.91 -3.99
N PRO A 32 -8.14 10.12 -3.63
CA PRO A 32 -9.06 11.15 -3.15
C PRO A 32 -10.06 11.56 -4.24
N LYS A 33 -11.35 11.53 -3.90
CA LYS A 33 -12.46 11.84 -4.84
C LYS A 33 -12.68 13.34 -5.05
N LYS A 34 -12.22 14.18 -4.12
CA LYS A 34 -12.36 15.64 -4.17
C LYS A 34 -10.99 16.27 -4.20
N LEU A 35 -10.64 16.85 -5.34
CA LEU A 35 -9.36 17.51 -5.57
C LEU A 35 -9.60 19.00 -5.83
N SER A 36 -8.74 19.86 -5.28
CA SER A 36 -8.75 21.29 -5.58
C SER A 36 -8.34 21.53 -7.05
N LYS A 37 -8.67 22.70 -7.62
CA LYS A 37 -8.30 23.04 -9.01
C LYS A 37 -6.79 22.90 -9.27
N HIS A 38 -5.97 23.29 -8.29
CA HIS A 38 -4.51 23.18 -8.40
C HIS A 38 -4.03 21.72 -8.40
N GLN A 39 -4.59 20.87 -7.52
CA GLN A 39 -4.24 19.45 -7.47
C GLN A 39 -4.65 18.69 -8.74
N LYS A 40 -5.77 19.07 -9.36
CA LYS A 40 -6.18 18.50 -10.66
C LYS A 40 -5.20 18.83 -11.77
N LYS A 41 -4.75 20.09 -11.84
CA LYS A 41 -3.78 20.53 -12.84
C LYS A 41 -2.46 19.75 -12.74
N LEU A 42 -1.96 19.54 -11.51
CA LEU A 42 -0.74 18.74 -11.29
C LEU A 42 -0.90 17.28 -11.72
N LEU A 43 -2.10 16.70 -11.58
CA LEU A 43 -2.37 15.34 -12.04
C LEU A 43 -2.51 15.25 -13.57
N GLU A 44 -3.04 16.29 -14.21
CA GLU A 44 -3.09 16.40 -15.67
C GLU A 44 -1.67 16.52 -16.23
N GLU A 45 -0.84 17.43 -15.70
CA GLU A 45 0.56 17.58 -16.07
C GLU A 45 1.36 16.29 -15.85
N PHE A 46 1.11 15.57 -14.74
CA PHE A 46 1.74 14.29 -14.47
C PHE A 46 1.30 13.20 -15.46
N LYS A 47 0.05 13.24 -15.93
CA LYS A 47 -0.46 12.29 -16.93
C LYS A 47 0.19 12.53 -18.28
N ASP A 48 0.28 13.79 -18.72
CA ASP A 48 0.88 14.15 -20.00
C ASP A 48 2.37 13.78 -20.11
N LEU A 49 3.08 13.66 -18.97
CA LEU A 49 4.47 13.19 -18.91
C LEU A 49 4.63 11.67 -18.98
N LEU A 50 3.55 10.91 -18.76
CA LEU A 50 3.56 9.45 -18.77
C LEU A 50 3.09 8.85 -20.11
N ASP A 51 2.51 9.67 -20.98
CA ASP A 51 2.19 9.34 -22.38
C ASP A 51 3.42 9.51 -23.30
#